data_AF-A0A9E3M9M1-F1
#
_entry.id   AF-A0A9E3M9M1-F1
#
_cell.length_a   1.000
_cell.length_b   1.000
_cell.length_c   1.000
_cell.angle_alpha   90.00
_cell.angle_beta   90.00
_cell.angle_gamma   90.00
#
_symmetry.space_group_name_H-M   'P 1'
#
loop_
_entity.id
_entity.type
_entity.pdbx_description
1 polymer ?
#
loop_
_entity_poly.entity_id
_entity_poly.type
_entity_poly.pdbx_seq_one_letter_code
_entity_poly.pdbx_strand_id
1 'polypeptide(L)'
;MLRHAMIWTIIPVMTLAGYTSASDWMGFRGPGTRGISEDTGLAVTWSETENLKWKTPLPGPGSSSPIVMDEKVFVTCYSGYGLHPDKPGDANDLKRHLLCIRATDGKVLWDKTVPAILPENPYRGMFRQHGYASQTPVTDGQRIYVFFGKSGVLAFDLSGKQLWQSNVGTGSDQKLWGSAASPALYKNMVIVNAWDESKTLYALDKKTGREIWKKDLSETGLSFSTPVMAEQEDGRVELVVSLSSQVWGLDPDTGKSLWFTRTNINETMIPTPVILEGVAYIHGGGPRSSGSLAVRIGGKGDVTDTHIVWSSKEVTSGPSPVIVNGLMYWVDASGKACCLEAKTGKLRYSEKLPVKNRFAVYASAAAAEGRLYVVTRKIGTFVLAARPKFQIIAQNKFPSDNSDFNASPAVSNRRMFLRSNQFLYCLQKTR
;
A
#
# COMPACT_ATOMS: atom_id res chain seq x y z
N MET A 1 -1.56 -16.08 -71.33
CA MET A 1 -1.81 -15.12 -70.23
C MET A 1 -2.30 -15.87 -69.01
N LEU A 2 -1.40 -16.32 -68.13
CA LEU A 2 -1.77 -16.96 -66.85
C LEU A 2 -1.84 -15.89 -65.76
N ARG A 3 -3.03 -15.66 -65.20
CA ARG A 3 -3.23 -14.80 -64.02
C ARG A 3 -3.00 -15.65 -62.77
N HIS A 4 -1.95 -15.34 -62.02
CA HIS A 4 -1.70 -15.91 -60.70
C HIS A 4 -2.55 -15.14 -59.68
N ALA A 5 -3.48 -15.83 -59.01
CA ALA A 5 -4.23 -15.29 -57.87
C ALA A 5 -3.40 -15.49 -56.60
N MET A 6 -2.98 -14.39 -55.98
CA MET A 6 -2.25 -14.39 -54.71
C MET A 6 -3.27 -14.44 -53.58
N ILE A 7 -3.37 -15.58 -52.90
CA ILE A 7 -4.21 -15.76 -51.70
C ILE A 7 -3.42 -15.24 -50.50
N TRP A 8 -3.87 -14.14 -49.91
CA TRP A 8 -3.33 -13.62 -48.65
C TRP A 8 -3.98 -14.36 -47.48
N THR A 9 -3.25 -15.28 -46.86
CA THR A 9 -3.66 -15.94 -45.63
C THR A 9 -3.47 -14.98 -44.46
N ILE A 10 -4.56 -14.40 -43.96
CA ILE A 10 -4.56 -13.60 -42.73
C ILE A 10 -4.37 -14.56 -41.55
N ILE A 11 -3.18 -14.55 -40.93
CA ILE A 11 -2.94 -15.25 -39.66
C ILE A 11 -3.48 -14.36 -38.54
N PRO A 12 -4.48 -14.79 -37.75
CA PRO A 12 -4.95 -14.00 -36.63
C PRO A 12 -3.87 -14.00 -35.54
N VAL A 13 -3.34 -12.80 -35.25
CA VAL A 13 -2.47 -12.58 -34.09
C VAL A 13 -3.34 -12.67 -32.84
N MET A 14 -3.30 -13.83 -32.19
CA MET A 14 -3.98 -14.05 -30.91
C MET A 14 -3.19 -13.30 -29.83
N THR A 15 -3.65 -12.12 -29.46
CA THR A 15 -3.14 -11.42 -28.28
C THR A 15 -3.52 -12.21 -27.03
N LEU A 16 -2.54 -12.86 -26.39
CA LEU A 16 -2.73 -13.37 -25.03
C LEU A 16 -2.93 -12.15 -24.11
N ALA A 17 -4.19 -11.81 -23.87
CA ALA A 17 -4.56 -11.05 -22.68
C ALA A 17 -4.22 -11.94 -21.48
N GLY A 18 -3.27 -11.50 -20.64
CA GLY A 18 -2.99 -12.20 -19.39
C GLY A 18 -4.28 -12.25 -18.56
N TYR A 19 -4.75 -13.45 -18.22
CA TYR A 19 -5.87 -13.62 -17.32
C TYR A 19 -5.42 -13.16 -15.93
N THR A 20 -5.80 -11.95 -15.53
CA THR A 20 -5.80 -11.57 -14.10
C THR A 20 -6.90 -12.37 -13.43
N SER A 21 -6.56 -13.23 -12.47
CA SER A 21 -7.58 -13.92 -11.69
C SER A 21 -8.27 -12.89 -10.80
N ALA A 22 -9.60 -12.96 -10.66
CA ALA A 22 -10.39 -12.07 -9.81
C ALA A 22 -9.93 -12.05 -8.33
N SER A 23 -9.07 -13.01 -7.95
CA SER A 23 -8.48 -13.19 -6.64
C SER A 23 -7.11 -12.51 -6.43
N ASP A 24 -6.48 -11.91 -7.45
CA ASP A 24 -5.11 -11.41 -7.31
C ASP A 24 -5.03 -10.13 -6.46
N TRP A 25 -4.03 -10.04 -5.59
CA TRP A 25 -3.77 -8.91 -4.71
C TRP A 25 -2.43 -8.27 -5.09
N MET A 26 -2.37 -7.63 -6.25
CA MET A 26 -1.12 -7.31 -6.96
C MET A 26 -0.33 -6.10 -6.44
N GLY A 27 -0.83 -5.39 -5.43
CA GLY A 27 -0.24 -4.16 -4.93
C GLY A 27 -0.69 -3.79 -3.52
N PHE A 28 -0.19 -2.66 -3.02
CA PHE A 28 -0.59 -2.16 -1.70
C PHE A 28 -2.11 -2.02 -1.62
N ARG A 29 -2.71 -2.65 -0.60
CA ARG A 29 -4.17 -2.70 -0.37
C ARG A 29 -4.98 -3.32 -1.54
N GLY A 30 -4.36 -4.14 -2.37
CA GLY A 30 -5.07 -4.98 -3.34
C GLY A 30 -5.73 -4.20 -4.49
N PRO A 31 -6.79 -4.77 -5.10
CA PRO A 31 -7.45 -4.18 -6.27
C PRO A 31 -7.90 -2.72 -6.06
N GLY A 32 -7.41 -1.83 -6.92
CA GLY A 32 -7.68 -0.39 -6.86
C GLY A 32 -7.16 0.30 -5.60
N THR A 33 -6.25 -0.33 -4.84
CA THR A 33 -5.70 0.21 -3.58
C THR A 33 -6.78 0.47 -2.52
N ARG A 34 -7.92 -0.25 -2.59
CA ARG A 34 -9.09 -0.02 -1.73
C ARG A 34 -9.05 -0.78 -0.40
N GLY A 35 -8.23 -1.82 -0.30
CA GLY A 35 -8.18 -2.71 0.87
C GLY A 35 -9.41 -3.60 0.97
N ILE A 36 -10.05 -3.94 -0.16
CA ILE A 36 -11.29 -4.72 -0.22
C ILE A 36 -11.03 -5.96 -1.05
N SER A 37 -11.52 -7.11 -0.57
CA SER A 37 -11.58 -8.36 -1.30
C SER A 37 -13.04 -8.80 -1.49
N GLU A 38 -13.30 -9.41 -2.64
CA GLU A 38 -14.57 -10.09 -2.93
C GLU A 38 -14.56 -11.55 -2.47
N ASP A 39 -13.42 -12.05 -1.96
CA ASP A 39 -13.32 -13.41 -1.43
C ASP A 39 -14.26 -13.62 -0.23
N THR A 40 -14.89 -14.79 -0.24
CA THR A 40 -15.79 -15.26 0.83
C THR A 40 -15.22 -16.46 1.56
N GLY A 41 -15.67 -16.71 2.79
CA GLY A 41 -15.27 -17.89 3.56
C GLY A 41 -13.88 -17.77 4.16
N LEU A 42 -13.43 -16.53 4.40
CA LEU A 42 -12.20 -16.24 5.11
C LEU A 42 -12.32 -16.68 6.57
N ALA A 43 -11.18 -17.04 7.18
CA ALA A 43 -11.12 -17.36 8.59
C ALA A 43 -11.57 -16.15 9.44
N VAL A 44 -12.36 -16.40 10.49
CA VAL A 44 -12.77 -15.40 11.49
C VAL A 44 -11.96 -15.59 12.77
N THR A 45 -11.74 -16.84 13.16
CA THR A 45 -10.87 -17.26 14.25
C THR A 45 -9.65 -17.99 13.70
N TRP A 46 -8.50 -17.84 14.36
CA TRP A 46 -7.30 -18.63 14.06
C TRP A 46 -6.34 -18.64 15.25
N SER A 47 -5.51 -19.67 15.29
CA SER A 47 -4.46 -19.87 16.29
C SER A 47 -3.26 -20.56 15.64
N GLU A 48 -2.31 -21.04 16.44
CA GLU A 48 -1.20 -21.86 15.91
C GLU A 48 -1.66 -23.25 15.45
N THR A 49 -2.86 -23.69 15.84
CA THR A 49 -3.41 -25.01 15.53
C THR A 49 -4.75 -24.95 14.78
N GLU A 50 -5.35 -23.77 14.64
CA GLU A 50 -6.65 -23.57 13.97
C GLU A 50 -6.51 -22.57 12.82
N ASN A 51 -7.00 -22.94 11.63
CA ASN A 51 -7.04 -22.09 10.42
C ASN A 51 -5.69 -21.49 9.97
N LEU A 52 -4.56 -21.89 10.59
CA LEU A 52 -3.21 -21.61 10.13
C LEU A 52 -2.79 -22.67 9.12
N LYS A 53 -2.65 -22.28 7.86
CA LYS A 53 -2.23 -23.19 6.78
C LYS A 53 -0.72 -23.43 6.81
N TRP A 54 0.05 -22.36 6.94
CA TRP A 54 1.51 -22.41 7.05
C TRP A 54 2.05 -21.11 7.65
N LYS A 55 3.28 -21.20 8.16
CA LYS A 55 4.08 -20.11 8.74
C LYS A 55 5.51 -20.23 8.22
N THR A 56 6.02 -19.18 7.59
CA THR A 56 7.34 -19.16 6.94
C THR A 56 8.23 -18.11 7.58
N PRO A 57 9.45 -18.45 8.06
CA PRO A 57 10.39 -17.47 8.57
C PRO A 57 10.89 -16.53 7.46
N LEU A 58 11.04 -15.25 7.78
CA LEU A 58 11.60 -14.23 6.90
C LEU A 58 13.06 -13.91 7.29
N PRO A 59 13.92 -13.50 6.34
CA PRO A 59 15.31 -13.13 6.60
C PRO A 59 15.47 -12.00 7.63
N GLY A 60 14.45 -11.16 7.78
CA GLY A 60 14.43 -10.09 8.76
C GLY A 60 13.15 -9.25 8.74
N PRO A 61 13.13 -8.14 9.49
CA PRO A 61 11.97 -7.27 9.65
C PRO A 61 11.59 -6.51 8.37
N GLY A 62 10.37 -5.95 8.38
CA GLY A 62 9.91 -4.97 7.41
C GLY A 62 8.40 -4.76 7.50
N SER A 63 7.94 -3.66 6.94
CA SER A 63 6.54 -3.21 7.06
C SER A 63 5.74 -3.34 5.77
N SER A 64 6.37 -3.77 4.67
CA SER A 64 5.67 -3.98 3.41
C SER A 64 4.59 -5.05 3.54
N SER A 65 3.43 -4.76 2.95
CA SER A 65 2.31 -5.68 2.93
C SER A 65 2.57 -6.81 1.92
N PRO A 66 2.07 -8.03 2.14
CA PRO A 66 2.12 -9.06 1.12
C PRO A 66 1.35 -8.63 -0.13
N ILE A 67 1.84 -9.03 -1.30
CA ILE A 67 1.06 -9.06 -2.54
C ILE A 67 0.98 -10.49 -3.05
N VAL A 68 -0.11 -10.84 -3.73
CA VAL A 68 -0.36 -12.21 -4.19
C VAL A 68 -0.74 -12.17 -5.66
N MET A 69 -0.05 -12.98 -6.48
CA MET A 69 -0.35 -13.16 -7.89
C MET A 69 0.02 -14.59 -8.29
N ASP A 70 -0.92 -15.30 -8.91
CA ASP A 70 -0.72 -16.67 -9.44
C ASP A 70 0.01 -17.60 -8.44
N GLU A 71 -0.60 -17.78 -7.27
CA GLU A 71 -0.09 -18.61 -6.16
C GLU A 71 1.32 -18.23 -5.66
N LYS A 72 1.80 -17.02 -5.95
CA LYS A 72 3.07 -16.49 -5.44
C LYS A 72 2.78 -15.27 -4.57
N VAL A 73 3.35 -15.29 -3.38
CA VAL A 73 3.31 -14.19 -2.42
C VAL A 73 4.64 -13.47 -2.46
N PHE A 74 4.60 -12.15 -2.65
CA PHE A 74 5.79 -11.31 -2.62
C PHE A 74 5.78 -10.38 -1.42
N VAL A 75 6.92 -10.28 -0.74
CA VAL A 75 7.16 -9.39 0.39
C VAL A 75 8.59 -8.85 0.34
N THR A 76 8.83 -7.70 0.96
CA THR A 76 10.18 -7.14 1.10
C THR A 76 10.63 -7.05 2.55
N CYS A 77 11.89 -7.35 2.86
CA CYS A 77 12.43 -7.19 4.22
C CYS A 77 13.85 -6.64 4.18
N TYR A 78 14.47 -6.42 5.34
CA TYR A 78 15.87 -6.03 5.44
C TYR A 78 16.63 -6.87 6.47
N SER A 79 17.95 -6.93 6.33
CA SER A 79 18.84 -7.66 7.23
C SER A 79 20.20 -6.96 7.37
N GLY A 80 21.06 -7.49 8.24
CA GLY A 80 22.45 -7.04 8.44
C GLY A 80 22.61 -5.80 9.32
N TYR A 81 21.73 -4.81 9.22
CA TYR A 81 21.77 -3.57 10.00
C TYR A 81 20.38 -3.20 10.56
N GLY A 82 20.35 -2.52 11.70
CA GLY A 82 19.13 -2.00 12.31
C GLY A 82 18.18 -3.08 12.83
N LEU A 83 18.73 -4.16 13.39
CA LEU A 83 17.96 -5.26 13.97
C LEU A 83 17.75 -5.09 15.48
N HIS A 84 18.66 -4.40 16.15
CA HIS A 84 18.60 -4.10 17.58
C HIS A 84 18.71 -2.59 17.83
N PRO A 85 17.81 -1.99 18.64
CA PRO A 85 17.82 -0.56 18.92
C PRO A 85 19.15 -0.02 19.47
N ASP A 86 19.81 -0.79 20.34
CA ASP A 86 21.01 -0.30 21.06
C ASP A 86 22.33 -0.70 20.37
N LYS A 87 22.27 -1.66 19.44
CA LYS A 87 23.41 -2.18 18.68
C LYS A 87 22.99 -2.39 17.24
N PRO A 88 22.88 -1.32 16.44
CA PRO A 88 22.32 -1.42 15.09
C PRO A 88 23.24 -2.18 14.12
N GLY A 89 24.53 -2.34 14.41
CA GLY A 89 25.50 -3.01 13.53
C GLY A 89 26.23 -2.03 12.61
N ASP A 90 26.92 -2.56 11.59
CA ASP A 90 27.55 -1.75 10.54
C ASP A 90 26.53 -1.50 9.41
N ALA A 91 26.37 -0.24 8.99
CA ALA A 91 25.47 0.12 7.90
C ALA A 91 25.90 -0.50 6.55
N ASN A 92 27.18 -0.86 6.38
CA ASN A 92 27.68 -1.59 5.20
C ASN A 92 27.08 -2.99 5.07
N ASP A 93 26.61 -3.57 6.18
CA ASP A 93 25.95 -4.88 6.18
C ASP A 93 24.47 -4.80 5.77
N LEU A 94 23.89 -3.60 5.67
CA LEU A 94 22.48 -3.41 5.35
C LEU A 94 22.14 -3.98 3.97
N LYS A 95 21.22 -4.94 3.98
CA LYS A 95 20.69 -5.60 2.78
C LYS A 95 19.17 -5.49 2.77
N ARG A 96 18.60 -5.30 1.59
CA ARG A 96 17.16 -5.41 1.36
C ARG A 96 16.85 -6.66 0.56
N HIS A 97 15.68 -7.22 0.79
CA HIS A 97 15.25 -8.47 0.20
C HIS A 97 13.93 -8.27 -0.53
N LEU A 98 13.78 -8.92 -1.67
CA LEU A 98 12.49 -9.26 -2.27
C LEU A 98 12.36 -10.78 -2.22
N LEU A 99 11.32 -11.28 -1.57
CA LEU A 99 11.04 -12.71 -1.48
C LEU A 99 9.86 -13.08 -2.37
N CYS A 100 9.92 -14.30 -2.91
CA CYS A 100 8.80 -14.98 -3.53
C CYS A 100 8.54 -16.28 -2.77
N ILE A 101 7.32 -16.43 -2.26
CA ILE A 101 6.90 -17.53 -1.42
C ILE A 101 5.67 -18.17 -2.07
N ARG A 102 5.65 -19.49 -2.15
CA ARG A 102 4.51 -20.20 -2.72
C ARG A 102 3.32 -20.13 -1.78
N ALA A 103 2.19 -19.64 -2.28
CA ALA A 103 0.98 -19.41 -1.49
C ALA A 103 0.35 -20.72 -0.97
N THR A 104 0.61 -21.86 -1.61
CA THR A 104 -0.01 -23.15 -1.25
C THR A 104 0.59 -23.77 0.00
N ASP A 105 1.91 -23.65 0.21
CA ASP A 105 2.65 -24.36 1.26
C ASP A 105 3.67 -23.51 2.02
N GLY A 106 3.85 -22.24 1.66
CA GLY A 106 4.77 -21.33 2.32
C GLY A 106 6.24 -21.55 1.94
N LYS A 107 6.54 -22.39 0.94
CA LYS A 107 7.93 -22.60 0.50
C LYS A 107 8.49 -21.34 -0.16
N VAL A 108 9.64 -20.87 0.33
CA VAL A 108 10.41 -19.83 -0.35
C VAL A 108 10.89 -20.37 -1.69
N LEU A 109 10.47 -19.73 -2.78
CA LEU A 109 10.88 -20.05 -4.14
C LEU A 109 12.20 -19.37 -4.48
N TRP A 110 12.35 -18.12 -4.06
CA TRP A 110 13.59 -17.36 -4.15
C TRP A 110 13.61 -16.18 -3.19
N ASP A 111 14.82 -15.71 -2.86
CA ASP A 111 15.13 -14.50 -2.10
C ASP A 111 16.18 -13.70 -2.90
N LYS A 112 15.88 -12.44 -3.21
CA LYS A 112 16.76 -11.55 -3.97
C LYS A 112 17.23 -10.41 -3.09
N THR A 113 18.53 -10.36 -2.90
CA THR A 113 19.21 -9.38 -2.07
C THR A 113 19.67 -8.18 -2.88
N VAL A 114 19.41 -6.98 -2.37
CA VAL A 114 19.84 -5.68 -2.91
C VAL A 114 20.66 -4.98 -1.83
N PRO A 115 21.94 -4.65 -2.09
CA PRO A 115 22.75 -3.84 -1.17
C PRO A 115 22.16 -2.45 -0.98
N ALA A 116 22.26 -1.89 0.23
CA ALA A 116 21.85 -0.52 0.46
C ALA A 116 22.83 0.48 -0.17
N ILE A 117 22.29 1.60 -0.67
CA ILE A 117 23.10 2.77 -1.02
C ILE A 117 23.36 3.59 0.26
N LEU A 118 24.63 3.86 0.54
CA LEU A 118 25.08 4.66 1.69
C LEU A 118 25.41 6.11 1.29
N PRO A 119 25.25 7.09 2.21
CA PRO A 119 24.78 6.94 3.58
C PRO A 119 23.25 6.75 3.68
N GLU A 120 22.84 5.79 4.51
CA GLU A 120 21.44 5.50 4.80
C GLU A 120 21.00 6.15 6.13
N ASN A 121 19.69 6.33 6.31
CA ASN A 121 19.11 6.84 7.56
C ASN A 121 19.53 5.98 8.76
N PRO A 122 20.00 6.59 9.88
CA PRO A 122 20.41 5.83 11.05
C PRO A 122 19.22 5.14 11.74
N TYR A 123 19.44 3.95 12.30
CA TYR A 123 18.40 3.19 12.98
C TYR A 123 18.05 3.78 14.37
N ARG A 124 17.34 4.91 14.40
CA ARG A 124 16.98 5.66 15.61
C ARG A 124 15.62 6.36 15.51
N GLY A 125 15.08 6.77 16.66
CA GLY A 125 13.84 7.53 16.73
C GLY A 125 12.65 6.82 16.07
N MET A 126 11.84 7.58 15.32
CA MET A 126 10.65 7.06 14.64
C MET A 126 11.01 6.05 13.53
N PHE A 127 12.19 6.17 12.91
CA PHE A 127 12.62 5.28 11.84
C PHE A 127 12.63 3.80 12.26
N ARG A 128 12.92 3.50 13.53
CA ARG A 128 12.92 2.13 14.09
C ARG A 128 11.57 1.43 13.97
N GLN A 129 10.49 2.19 13.81
CA GLN A 129 9.14 1.67 13.80
C GLN A 129 8.80 0.91 12.50
N HIS A 130 9.50 1.18 11.41
CA HIS A 130 9.28 0.55 10.10
C HIS A 130 10.56 0.10 9.39
N GLY A 131 11.71 0.67 9.77
CA GLY A 131 13.02 0.27 9.29
C GLY A 131 13.21 0.45 7.79
N TYR A 132 14.01 -0.45 7.21
CA TYR A 132 14.49 -0.38 5.83
C TYR A 132 13.70 -1.31 4.91
N ALA A 133 12.38 -1.43 5.03
CA ALA A 133 11.55 -2.15 4.04
C ALA A 133 10.06 -1.81 4.19
N SER A 134 9.71 -0.52 4.11
CA SER A 134 8.35 -0.04 4.34
C SER A 134 7.42 -0.24 3.14
N GLN A 135 7.93 -0.03 1.93
CA GLN A 135 7.14 0.04 0.72
C GLN A 135 6.67 -1.35 0.27
N THR A 136 5.39 -1.45 -0.04
CA THR A 136 4.80 -2.67 -0.61
C THR A 136 5.20 -2.79 -2.08
N PRO A 137 5.71 -3.95 -2.55
CA PRO A 137 5.93 -4.18 -3.97
C PRO A 137 4.62 -4.08 -4.76
N VAL A 138 4.73 -3.92 -6.08
CA VAL A 138 3.58 -4.00 -6.99
C VAL A 138 3.96 -4.81 -8.22
N THR A 139 3.00 -5.53 -8.82
CA THR A 139 3.20 -6.30 -10.04
C THR A 139 2.15 -5.99 -11.09
N ASP A 140 2.53 -6.08 -12.36
CA ASP A 140 1.61 -6.09 -13.51
C ASP A 140 1.35 -7.51 -14.05
N GLY A 141 1.72 -8.54 -13.29
CA GLY A 141 1.65 -9.95 -13.71
C GLY A 141 2.83 -10.40 -14.56
N GLN A 142 3.70 -9.51 -15.02
CA GLN A 142 4.90 -9.85 -15.80
C GLN A 142 6.19 -9.47 -15.08
N ARG A 143 6.17 -8.36 -14.34
CA ARG A 143 7.30 -7.81 -13.60
C ARG A 143 6.87 -7.43 -12.19
N ILE A 144 7.85 -7.38 -11.29
CA ILE A 144 7.67 -6.96 -9.90
C ILE A 144 8.49 -5.70 -9.71
N TYR A 145 7.86 -4.66 -9.18
CA TYR A 145 8.46 -3.37 -8.92
C TYR A 145 8.57 -3.15 -7.41
N VAL A 146 9.76 -2.79 -6.96
CA VAL A 146 10.04 -2.46 -5.56
C VAL A 146 10.62 -1.05 -5.47
N PHE A 147 10.34 -0.38 -4.36
CA PHE A 147 10.98 0.88 -4.02
C PHE A 147 11.68 0.74 -2.67
N PHE A 148 12.98 0.99 -2.65
CA PHE A 148 13.84 0.80 -1.49
C PHE A 148 14.44 2.11 -0.98
N GLY A 149 13.65 3.18 -1.08
CA GLY A 149 14.05 4.52 -0.66
C GLY A 149 15.29 4.98 -1.41
N LYS A 150 16.35 5.34 -0.68
CA LYS A 150 17.64 5.77 -1.26
C LYS A 150 18.29 4.76 -2.20
N SER A 151 17.98 3.47 -2.06
CA SER A 151 18.48 2.43 -2.97
C SER A 151 17.75 2.42 -4.32
N GLY A 152 16.73 3.26 -4.48
CA GLY A 152 16.04 3.48 -5.74
C GLY A 152 14.84 2.57 -5.96
N VAL A 153 14.32 2.65 -7.18
CA VAL A 153 13.23 1.83 -7.70
C VAL A 153 13.84 0.72 -8.55
N LEU A 154 13.38 -0.51 -8.38
CA LEU A 154 13.92 -1.66 -9.11
C LEU A 154 12.78 -2.46 -9.74
N ALA A 155 13.07 -3.08 -10.89
CA ALA A 155 12.21 -4.08 -11.49
C ALA A 155 12.88 -5.44 -11.53
N PHE A 156 12.07 -6.46 -11.31
CA PHE A 156 12.43 -7.87 -11.42
C PHE A 156 11.45 -8.58 -12.36
N ASP A 157 11.91 -9.62 -13.05
CA ASP A 157 10.97 -10.59 -13.63
C ASP A 157 10.43 -11.55 -12.55
N LEU A 158 9.49 -12.42 -12.92
CA LEU A 158 8.87 -13.37 -11.98
C LEU A 158 9.84 -14.45 -11.46
N SER A 159 10.98 -14.66 -12.12
CA SER A 159 12.05 -15.54 -11.64
C SER A 159 12.97 -14.86 -10.62
N GLY A 160 12.76 -13.56 -10.38
CA GLY A 160 13.57 -12.73 -9.50
C GLY A 160 14.86 -12.23 -10.15
N LYS A 161 14.98 -12.24 -11.48
CA LYS A 161 16.10 -11.59 -12.16
C LYS A 161 15.87 -10.07 -12.14
N GLN A 162 16.82 -9.31 -11.61
CA GLN A 162 16.79 -7.86 -11.69
C GLN A 162 16.90 -7.42 -13.16
N LEU A 163 15.97 -6.58 -13.60
CA LEU A 163 15.90 -6.05 -14.96
C LEU A 163 16.54 -4.66 -15.05
N TRP A 164 16.24 -3.80 -14.07
CA TRP A 164 16.78 -2.45 -13.97
C TRP A 164 16.68 -1.91 -12.54
N GLN A 165 17.44 -0.85 -12.26
CA GLN A 165 17.41 -0.08 -11.02
C GLN A 165 17.61 1.40 -11.35
N SER A 166 16.77 2.26 -10.78
CA SER A 166 16.73 3.69 -11.04
C SER A 166 16.86 4.49 -9.75
N ASN A 167 17.71 5.51 -9.76
CA ASN A 167 17.88 6.43 -8.65
C ASN A 167 16.78 7.50 -8.67
N VAL A 168 16.14 7.74 -7.53
CA VAL A 168 15.11 8.79 -7.32
C VAL A 168 15.48 9.76 -6.19
N GLY A 169 16.78 9.81 -5.85
CA GLY A 169 17.36 10.61 -4.79
C GLY A 169 17.91 9.78 -3.64
N THR A 170 18.83 10.37 -2.89
CA THR A 170 19.47 9.79 -1.70
C THR A 170 19.36 10.71 -0.47
N GLY A 171 18.53 11.76 -0.59
CA GLY A 171 18.25 12.69 0.49
C GLY A 171 17.46 12.05 1.64
N SER A 172 17.31 12.84 2.70
CA SER A 172 16.44 12.54 3.83
C SER A 172 15.83 13.84 4.32
N ASP A 173 14.57 13.80 4.74
CA ASP A 173 13.98 14.93 5.45
C ASP A 173 14.59 15.13 6.86
N GLN A 174 14.49 16.35 7.39
CA GLN A 174 14.97 16.70 8.73
C GLN A 174 14.37 15.83 9.84
N LYS A 175 13.14 15.32 9.66
CA LYS A 175 12.52 14.42 10.64
C LYS A 175 13.15 13.03 10.67
N LEU A 176 13.88 12.64 9.62
CA LEU A 176 14.49 11.31 9.47
C LEU A 176 13.48 10.17 9.66
N TRP A 177 12.26 10.35 9.18
CA TRP A 177 11.23 9.31 9.20
C TRP A 177 11.37 8.33 8.04
N GLY A 178 12.14 8.66 7.00
CA GLY A 178 12.39 7.76 5.90
C GLY A 178 11.23 7.65 4.92
N SER A 179 11.33 6.66 4.05
CA SER A 179 10.41 6.39 2.95
C SER A 179 9.27 5.46 3.35
N ALA A 180 8.07 5.68 2.81
CA ALA A 180 6.94 4.79 3.05
C ALA A 180 5.95 4.62 1.88
N ALA A 181 5.88 5.54 0.92
CA ALA A 181 4.95 5.44 -0.20
C ALA A 181 5.27 4.22 -1.08
N SER A 182 4.26 3.43 -1.44
CA SER A 182 4.43 2.27 -2.32
C SER A 182 4.35 2.70 -3.80
N PRO A 183 4.95 1.95 -4.75
CA PRO A 183 4.82 2.26 -6.17
C PRO A 183 3.39 2.01 -6.67
N ALA A 184 2.93 2.86 -7.58
CA ALA A 184 1.69 2.68 -8.34
C ALA A 184 2.02 2.34 -9.81
N LEU A 185 1.11 1.66 -10.51
CA LEU A 185 1.28 1.32 -11.93
C LEU A 185 0.19 1.98 -12.77
N TYR A 186 0.58 2.46 -13.94
CA TYR A 186 -0.35 2.96 -14.95
C TYR A 186 0.25 2.80 -16.34
N LYS A 187 -0.46 2.15 -17.27
CA LYS A 187 0.05 1.84 -18.63
C LYS A 187 1.48 1.27 -18.59
N ASN A 188 2.45 1.96 -19.21
CA ASN A 188 3.86 1.62 -19.25
C ASN A 188 4.69 2.26 -18.13
N MET A 189 4.06 2.82 -17.09
CA MET A 189 4.73 3.58 -16.03
C MET A 189 4.67 2.91 -14.65
N VAL A 190 5.74 3.11 -13.89
CA VAL A 190 5.84 2.92 -12.44
C VAL A 190 5.93 4.31 -11.82
N ILE A 191 4.96 4.65 -10.99
CA ILE A 191 4.84 5.97 -10.38
C ILE A 191 5.22 5.87 -8.91
N VAL A 192 6.14 6.73 -8.48
CA VAL A 192 6.72 6.69 -7.13
C VAL A 192 6.75 8.08 -6.52
N ASN A 193 6.16 8.20 -5.33
CA ASN A 193 6.30 9.38 -4.48
C ASN A 193 7.61 9.27 -3.68
N ALA A 194 8.66 9.91 -4.18
CA ALA A 194 10.00 9.93 -3.59
C ALA A 194 10.23 11.23 -2.78
N TRP A 195 9.25 11.58 -1.93
CA TRP A 195 9.27 12.85 -1.20
C TRP A 195 10.45 12.92 -0.22
N ASP A 196 10.78 11.84 0.50
CA ASP A 196 11.91 11.84 1.44
C ASP A 196 13.26 11.96 0.71
N GLU A 197 13.39 11.24 -0.40
CA GLU A 197 14.63 11.09 -1.17
C GLU A 197 15.00 12.33 -1.98
N SER A 198 14.02 12.97 -2.62
CA SER A 198 14.23 14.10 -3.52
C SER A 198 13.06 15.06 -3.63
N LYS A 199 12.05 14.98 -2.74
CA LYS A 199 10.87 15.86 -2.78
C LYS A 199 10.17 15.82 -4.14
N THR A 200 10.11 14.65 -4.78
CA THR A 200 9.67 14.53 -6.17
C THR A 200 8.75 13.34 -6.38
N LEU A 201 7.71 13.51 -7.21
CA LEU A 201 6.91 12.43 -7.76
C LEU A 201 7.48 12.05 -9.13
N TYR A 202 7.84 10.79 -9.34
CA TYR A 202 8.38 10.29 -10.60
C TYR A 202 7.39 9.36 -11.30
N ALA A 203 7.39 9.39 -12.63
CA ALA A 203 6.96 8.28 -13.46
C ALA A 203 8.14 7.72 -14.24
N LEU A 204 8.39 6.42 -14.08
CA LEU A 204 9.46 5.68 -14.72
C LEU A 204 8.90 4.68 -15.71
N ASP A 205 9.57 4.48 -16.84
CA ASP A 205 9.21 3.44 -17.80
C ASP A 205 9.36 2.04 -17.17
N LYS A 206 8.29 1.23 -17.24
CA LYS A 206 8.20 -0.12 -16.69
C LYS A 206 9.27 -1.08 -17.22
N LYS A 207 9.73 -0.88 -18.46
CA LYS A 207 10.69 -1.77 -19.13
C LYS A 207 12.12 -1.34 -18.90
N THR A 208 12.40 -0.04 -18.84
CA THR A 208 13.78 0.47 -18.79
C THR A 208 14.14 1.22 -17.52
N GLY A 209 13.17 1.56 -16.66
CA GLY A 209 13.36 2.38 -15.47
C GLY A 209 13.69 3.85 -15.76
N ARG A 210 13.63 4.29 -17.02
CA ARG A 210 13.99 5.67 -17.38
C ARG A 210 12.86 6.63 -16.99
N GLU A 211 13.21 7.81 -16.52
CA GLU A 211 12.24 8.88 -16.24
C GLU A 211 11.44 9.20 -17.52
N ILE A 212 10.12 9.17 -17.39
CA ILE A 212 9.18 9.68 -18.41
C ILE A 212 8.82 11.12 -18.06
N TRP A 213 8.45 11.34 -16.80
CA TRP A 213 8.22 12.67 -16.25
C TRP A 213 8.50 12.67 -14.74
N LYS A 214 8.70 13.87 -14.21
CA LYS A 214 8.75 14.13 -12.77
C LYS A 214 7.99 15.40 -12.41
N LYS A 215 7.54 15.48 -11.16
CA LYS A 215 6.83 16.61 -10.60
C LYS A 215 7.45 16.98 -9.26
N ASP A 216 7.91 18.22 -9.16
CA ASP A 216 8.48 18.76 -7.93
C ASP A 216 7.41 18.91 -6.83
N LEU A 217 7.75 18.46 -5.63
CA LEU A 217 6.97 18.51 -4.40
C LEU A 217 7.70 19.30 -3.30
N SER A 218 8.79 20.02 -3.61
CA SER A 218 9.61 20.79 -2.67
C SER A 218 8.81 21.81 -1.84
N GLU A 219 7.83 22.46 -2.46
CA GLU A 219 6.92 23.44 -1.83
C GLU A 219 5.74 22.80 -1.08
N THR A 220 5.76 21.48 -0.90
CA THR A 220 4.72 20.72 -0.18
C THR A 220 5.22 20.26 1.18
N GLY A 221 4.31 19.98 2.10
CA GLY A 221 4.66 19.32 3.36
C GLY A 221 4.89 17.81 3.20
N LEU A 222 5.34 17.17 4.29
CA LEU A 222 5.62 15.73 4.37
C LEU A 222 4.50 14.88 3.77
N SER A 223 4.80 14.18 2.67
CA SER A 223 3.88 13.22 2.06
C SER A 223 4.52 11.85 1.91
N PHE A 224 3.94 10.90 2.63
CA PHE A 224 4.23 9.47 2.58
C PHE A 224 3.09 8.68 1.93
N SER A 225 2.06 9.39 1.43
CA SER A 225 0.90 8.79 0.80
C SER A 225 1.28 8.13 -0.52
N THR A 226 0.79 6.91 -0.73
CA THR A 226 0.80 6.26 -2.03
C THR A 226 -0.18 7.00 -2.95
N PRO A 227 0.21 7.41 -4.16
CA PRO A 227 -0.71 8.04 -5.11
C PRO A 227 -1.64 6.98 -5.75
N VAL A 228 -2.84 7.38 -6.17
CA VAL A 228 -3.87 6.44 -6.64
C VAL A 228 -4.37 6.83 -8.03
N MET A 229 -4.55 5.84 -8.90
CA MET A 229 -5.24 6.02 -10.17
C MET A 229 -6.74 6.10 -9.92
N ALA A 230 -7.37 7.19 -10.37
CA ALA A 230 -8.79 7.43 -10.25
C ALA A 230 -9.40 7.42 -11.66
N GLU A 231 -10.27 6.45 -11.92
CA GLU A 231 -11.02 6.36 -13.16
C GLU A 231 -12.36 7.10 -13.02
N GLN A 232 -12.64 7.97 -13.98
CA GLN A 232 -13.90 8.70 -14.14
C GLN A 232 -14.94 7.81 -14.81
N GLU A 233 -16.22 8.19 -14.71
CA GLU A 233 -17.32 7.46 -15.37
C GLU A 233 -17.18 7.40 -16.90
N ASP A 234 -16.49 8.37 -17.50
CA ASP A 234 -16.19 8.42 -18.94
C ASP A 234 -14.89 7.70 -19.34
N GLY A 235 -14.25 7.00 -18.41
CA GLY A 235 -13.03 6.23 -18.64
C GLY A 235 -11.74 7.05 -18.63
N ARG A 236 -11.79 8.38 -18.39
CA ARG A 236 -10.58 9.17 -18.15
C ARG A 236 -9.94 8.75 -16.83
N VAL A 237 -8.62 8.64 -16.83
CA VAL A 237 -7.84 8.29 -15.64
C VAL A 237 -7.04 9.50 -15.18
N GLU A 238 -7.11 9.77 -13.88
CA GLU A 238 -6.38 10.84 -13.20
C GLU A 238 -5.51 10.25 -12.11
N LEU A 239 -4.34 10.85 -11.86
CA LEU A 239 -3.50 10.51 -10.74
C LEU A 239 -3.83 11.41 -9.55
N VAL A 240 -4.46 10.84 -8.52
CA VAL A 240 -4.78 11.56 -7.28
C VAL A 240 -3.60 11.48 -6.32
N VAL A 241 -3.08 12.65 -5.93
CA VAL A 241 -1.95 12.80 -5.02
C VAL A 241 -2.38 13.62 -3.81
N SER A 242 -2.25 13.02 -2.63
CA SER A 242 -2.55 13.66 -1.36
C SER A 242 -1.31 14.33 -0.78
N LEU A 243 -1.37 15.64 -0.55
CA LEU A 243 -0.26 16.48 -0.09
C LEU A 243 -0.70 17.32 1.11
N SER A 244 0.28 17.85 1.84
CA SER A 244 -0.03 18.83 2.89
C SER A 244 -0.71 20.05 2.26
N SER A 245 -1.82 20.48 2.86
CA SER A 245 -2.66 21.61 2.48
C SER A 245 -3.36 21.49 1.13
N GLN A 246 -3.13 20.43 0.35
CA GLN A 246 -3.67 20.32 -1.02
C GLN A 246 -3.90 18.87 -1.46
N VAL A 247 -4.84 18.68 -2.37
CA VAL A 247 -5.06 17.43 -3.11
C VAL A 247 -4.96 17.75 -4.59
N TRP A 248 -4.16 16.99 -5.32
CA TRP A 248 -3.97 17.20 -6.76
C TRP A 248 -4.59 16.06 -7.55
N GLY A 249 -5.26 16.39 -8.65
CA GLY A 249 -5.49 15.48 -9.77
C GLY A 249 -4.54 15.83 -10.90
N LEU A 250 -3.70 14.88 -11.28
CA LEU A 250 -2.71 15.04 -12.34
C LEU A 250 -3.09 14.19 -13.55
N ASP A 251 -2.67 14.64 -14.73
CA ASP A 251 -2.61 13.80 -15.91
C ASP A 251 -1.53 12.73 -15.67
N PRO A 252 -1.88 11.43 -15.61
CA PRO A 252 -0.91 10.39 -15.30
C PRO A 252 0.09 10.15 -16.45
N ASP A 253 -0.24 10.51 -17.68
CA ASP A 253 0.65 10.38 -18.84
C ASP A 253 1.74 11.47 -18.87
N THR A 254 1.46 12.66 -18.31
CA THR A 254 2.42 13.79 -18.38
C THR A 254 2.82 14.40 -17.04
N GLY A 255 2.20 14.02 -15.92
CA GLY A 255 2.39 14.62 -14.60
C GLY A 255 1.90 16.07 -14.45
N LYS A 256 1.14 16.57 -15.44
CA LYS A 256 0.64 17.95 -15.44
C LYS A 256 -0.59 18.04 -14.53
N SER A 257 -0.72 19.15 -13.81
CA SER A 257 -1.88 19.39 -12.95
C SER A 257 -3.14 19.60 -13.81
N LEU A 258 -4.15 18.77 -13.60
CA LEU A 258 -5.49 18.94 -14.19
C LEU A 258 -6.32 19.84 -13.29
N TRP A 259 -6.35 19.51 -12.00
CA TRP A 259 -7.05 20.26 -10.96
C TRP A 259 -6.33 20.13 -9.61
N PHE A 260 -6.66 21.04 -8.69
CA PHE A 260 -6.26 20.94 -7.30
C PHE A 260 -7.35 21.48 -6.37
N THR A 261 -7.36 20.97 -5.14
CA THR A 261 -8.20 21.45 -4.03
C THR A 261 -7.28 21.85 -2.88
N ARG A 262 -7.51 23.03 -2.29
CA ARG A 262 -6.87 23.40 -1.02
C ARG A 262 -7.62 22.79 0.16
N THR A 263 -6.88 22.39 1.19
CA THR A 263 -7.42 21.79 2.39
C THR A 263 -6.79 22.43 3.63
N ASN A 264 -7.46 22.30 4.77
CA ASN A 264 -6.93 22.75 6.05
C ASN A 264 -6.05 21.69 6.74
N ILE A 265 -5.63 20.64 6.02
CA ILE A 265 -4.79 19.54 6.52
C ILE A 265 -3.32 19.88 6.24
N ASN A 266 -2.69 20.61 7.15
CA ASN A 266 -1.41 21.30 6.92
C ASN A 266 -0.23 20.60 7.61
N GLU A 267 -0.26 19.26 7.69
CA GLU A 267 0.80 18.44 8.27
C GLU A 267 1.10 17.19 7.42
N THR A 268 1.32 16.04 8.07
CA THR A 268 1.84 14.84 7.41
C THR A 268 0.72 14.10 6.68
N MET A 269 0.91 13.79 5.41
CA MET A 269 0.00 12.94 4.65
C MET A 269 0.55 11.51 4.62
N ILE A 270 -0.06 10.61 5.37
CA ILE A 270 0.29 9.18 5.42
C ILE A 270 -0.78 8.30 4.76
N PRO A 271 -2.08 8.48 5.08
CA PRO A 271 -3.13 7.63 4.52
C PRO A 271 -3.21 7.75 3.01
N THR A 272 -3.41 6.62 2.34
CA THR A 272 -3.64 6.56 0.89
C THR A 272 -5.08 6.95 0.57
N PRO A 273 -5.33 7.80 -0.45
CA PRO A 273 -6.66 8.11 -0.94
C PRO A 273 -7.46 6.84 -1.22
N VAL A 274 -8.78 6.90 -1.03
CA VAL A 274 -9.71 5.89 -1.55
C VAL A 274 -10.57 6.54 -2.60
N ILE A 275 -10.69 5.91 -3.77
CA ILE A 275 -11.57 6.37 -4.84
C ILE A 275 -12.82 5.48 -4.84
N LEU A 276 -13.99 6.10 -4.83
CA LEU A 276 -15.28 5.43 -4.98
C LEU A 276 -16.26 6.37 -5.69
N GLU A 277 -16.84 5.92 -6.81
CA GLU A 277 -17.92 6.61 -7.52
C GLU A 277 -17.60 8.09 -7.82
N GLY A 278 -16.45 8.37 -8.44
CA GLY A 278 -16.06 9.74 -8.80
C GLY A 278 -15.70 10.63 -7.61
N VAL A 279 -15.49 10.06 -6.42
CA VAL A 279 -15.08 10.80 -5.21
C VAL A 279 -13.80 10.24 -4.62
N ALA A 280 -12.84 11.13 -4.35
CA ALA A 280 -11.63 10.85 -3.61
C ALA A 280 -11.82 11.17 -2.12
N TYR A 281 -11.55 10.18 -1.27
CA TYR A 281 -11.62 10.28 0.18
C TYR A 281 -10.21 10.40 0.75
N ILE A 282 -9.93 11.52 1.41
CA ILE A 282 -8.60 11.92 1.84
C ILE A 282 -8.59 12.04 3.36
N HIS A 283 -7.55 11.50 3.98
CA HIS A 283 -7.29 11.63 5.40
C HIS A 283 -5.84 12.05 5.60
N GLY A 284 -5.56 12.86 6.62
CA GLY A 284 -4.18 13.12 7.00
C GLY A 284 -4.04 14.16 8.10
N GLY A 285 -2.80 14.57 8.28
CA GLY A 285 -2.41 15.58 9.25
C GLY A 285 -1.69 15.01 10.46
N GLY A 286 -1.69 15.78 11.55
CA GLY A 286 -0.99 15.49 12.78
C GLY A 286 -1.60 16.19 13.98
N PRO A 287 -0.85 16.29 15.10
CA PRO A 287 -1.36 16.86 16.34
C PRO A 287 -1.84 18.31 16.26
N ARG A 288 -1.35 19.11 15.30
CA ARG A 288 -1.66 20.54 15.16
C ARG A 288 -2.73 20.80 14.10
N SER A 289 -2.75 20.01 13.03
CA SER A 289 -3.75 20.12 11.97
C SER A 289 -4.02 18.75 11.38
N SER A 290 -5.27 18.30 11.46
CA SER A 290 -5.72 17.03 10.91
C SER A 290 -7.17 17.08 10.48
N GLY A 291 -7.54 16.19 9.58
CA GLY A 291 -8.91 16.09 9.10
C GLY A 291 -9.07 15.05 8.01
N SER A 292 -10.31 14.90 7.58
CA SER A 292 -10.68 14.15 6.38
C SER A 292 -11.56 14.99 5.48
N LEU A 293 -11.58 14.66 4.20
CA LEU A 293 -12.45 15.27 3.22
C LEU A 293 -12.82 14.31 2.10
N ALA A 294 -13.98 14.56 1.49
CA ALA A 294 -14.38 13.97 0.23
C ALA A 294 -14.35 15.04 -0.86
N VAL A 295 -13.71 14.73 -1.98
CA VAL A 295 -13.53 15.63 -3.13
C VAL A 295 -13.98 14.90 -4.37
N ARG A 296 -14.89 15.49 -5.16
CA ARG A 296 -15.19 14.98 -6.51
C ARG A 296 -13.91 15.05 -7.35
N ILE A 297 -13.56 13.96 -8.01
CA ILE A 297 -12.45 13.96 -8.96
C ILE A 297 -12.87 14.69 -10.25
N GLY A 298 -11.92 15.18 -11.02
CA GLY A 298 -12.15 15.95 -12.25
C GLY A 298 -12.24 17.45 -12.06
N GLY A 299 -12.64 18.13 -13.13
CA GLY A 299 -12.63 19.59 -13.23
C GLY A 299 -11.32 20.15 -13.82
N LYS A 300 -11.09 21.45 -13.64
CA LYS A 300 -9.92 22.15 -14.19
C LYS A 300 -9.46 23.25 -13.24
N GLY A 301 -8.16 23.29 -12.97
CA GLY A 301 -7.55 24.34 -12.15
C GLY A 301 -7.95 24.22 -10.68
N ASP A 302 -8.20 25.35 -10.04
CA ASP A 302 -8.63 25.37 -8.64
C ASP A 302 -10.10 24.97 -8.53
N VAL A 303 -10.35 23.84 -7.87
CA VAL A 303 -11.70 23.29 -7.69
C VAL A 303 -12.16 23.32 -6.23
N THR A 304 -11.45 24.07 -5.37
CA THR A 304 -11.67 24.09 -3.92
C THR A 304 -13.13 24.34 -3.53
N ASP A 305 -13.76 25.35 -4.11
CA ASP A 305 -15.13 25.75 -3.74
C ASP A 305 -16.22 24.92 -4.46
N THR A 306 -15.84 24.10 -5.44
CA THR A 306 -16.79 23.43 -6.33
C THR A 306 -16.78 21.91 -6.20
N HIS A 307 -15.69 21.30 -5.72
CA HIS A 307 -15.53 19.84 -5.71
C HIS A 307 -15.45 19.24 -4.30
N ILE A 308 -15.24 20.03 -3.24
CA ILE A 308 -15.37 19.52 -1.87
C ILE A 308 -16.83 19.14 -1.61
N VAL A 309 -17.07 17.85 -1.32
CA VAL A 309 -18.39 17.31 -0.98
C VAL A 309 -18.67 17.52 0.50
N TRP A 310 -17.70 17.18 1.34
CA TRP A 310 -17.72 17.43 2.78
C TRP A 310 -16.29 17.44 3.33
N SER A 311 -16.12 18.03 4.51
CA SER A 311 -14.91 17.93 5.33
C SER A 311 -15.26 17.60 6.77
N SER A 312 -14.35 16.94 7.49
CA SER A 312 -14.54 16.49 8.86
C SER A 312 -13.24 16.55 9.66
N LYS A 313 -13.36 16.65 10.98
CA LYS A 313 -12.22 16.51 11.91
C LYS A 313 -11.92 15.04 12.24
N GLU A 314 -12.84 14.13 11.91
CA GLU A 314 -12.63 12.70 12.14
C GLU A 314 -11.62 12.16 11.14
N VAL A 315 -10.54 11.61 11.65
CA VAL A 315 -9.36 11.28 10.86
C VAL A 315 -8.67 10.04 11.42
N THR A 316 -7.85 9.44 10.57
CA THR A 316 -6.95 8.35 10.94
C THR A 316 -5.53 8.90 11.02
N SER A 317 -4.77 8.47 12.02
CA SER A 317 -3.34 8.71 12.11
C SER A 317 -2.62 7.43 11.71
N GLY A 318 -2.07 7.39 10.48
CA GLY A 318 -1.36 6.23 9.92
C GLY A 318 -2.22 5.41 8.94
N PRO A 319 -3.04 4.44 9.41
CA PRO A 319 -3.77 3.51 8.56
C PRO A 319 -4.70 4.18 7.55
N SER A 320 -4.81 3.62 6.33
CA SER A 320 -5.76 4.11 5.33
C SER A 320 -7.17 3.59 5.58
N PRO A 321 -8.23 4.39 5.33
CA PRO A 321 -9.61 3.95 5.53
C PRO A 321 -10.05 2.97 4.45
N VAL A 322 -11.08 2.16 4.71
CA VAL A 322 -11.76 1.31 3.73
C VAL A 322 -13.23 1.69 3.62
N ILE A 323 -13.84 1.57 2.44
CA ILE A 323 -15.25 1.91 2.23
C ILE A 323 -16.01 0.66 1.82
N VAL A 324 -16.99 0.26 2.62
CA VAL A 324 -17.83 -0.93 2.39
C VAL A 324 -19.28 -0.52 2.51
N ASN A 325 -20.09 -0.80 1.49
CA ASN A 325 -21.54 -0.53 1.49
C ASN A 325 -21.89 0.93 1.88
N GLY A 326 -21.17 1.90 1.33
CA GLY A 326 -21.38 3.33 1.60
C GLY A 326 -20.91 3.82 2.98
N LEU A 327 -20.26 2.96 3.77
CA LEU A 327 -19.70 3.30 5.08
C LEU A 327 -18.18 3.24 5.02
N MET A 328 -17.53 4.29 5.52
CA MET A 328 -16.08 4.43 5.57
C MET A 328 -15.58 4.09 6.98
N TYR A 329 -14.60 3.19 7.05
CA TYR A 329 -14.08 2.63 8.30
C TYR A 329 -12.57 2.81 8.41
N TRP A 330 -12.11 3.06 9.62
CA TRP A 330 -10.69 2.93 9.95
C TRP A 330 -10.52 2.65 11.44
N VAL A 331 -9.31 2.24 11.79
CA VAL A 331 -8.83 2.23 13.18
C VAL A 331 -7.53 3.04 13.18
N ASP A 332 -7.49 4.13 13.95
CA ASP A 332 -6.29 4.96 14.02
C ASP A 332 -5.16 4.30 14.84
N ALA A 333 -3.97 4.89 14.83
CA ALA A 333 -2.82 4.37 15.56
C ALA A 333 -3.05 4.14 17.06
N SER A 334 -3.98 4.88 17.69
CA SER A 334 -4.31 4.72 19.10
C SER A 334 -5.34 3.63 19.38
N GLY A 335 -5.89 3.00 18.34
CA GLY A 335 -6.95 2.01 18.41
C GLY A 335 -8.36 2.59 18.44
N LYS A 336 -8.55 3.86 18.08
CA LYS A 336 -9.89 4.45 17.91
C LYS A 336 -10.49 3.92 16.61
N ALA A 337 -11.53 3.10 16.71
CA ALA A 337 -12.29 2.58 15.59
C ALA A 337 -13.42 3.54 15.23
N CYS A 338 -13.43 4.03 13.99
CA CYS A 338 -14.40 4.99 13.52
C CYS A 338 -15.17 4.46 12.30
N CYS A 339 -16.41 4.94 12.16
CA CYS A 339 -17.24 4.73 10.99
C CYS A 339 -17.98 6.01 10.62
N LEU A 340 -17.84 6.44 9.37
CA LEU A 340 -18.59 7.54 8.77
C LEU A 340 -19.48 7.03 7.64
N GLU A 341 -20.56 7.73 7.35
CA GLU A 341 -21.18 7.67 6.03
C GLU A 341 -20.25 8.27 4.98
N ALA A 342 -19.88 7.51 3.94
CA ALA A 342 -19.00 7.99 2.89
C ALA A 342 -19.62 9.20 2.16
N LYS A 343 -20.91 9.16 1.84
CA LYS A 343 -21.57 10.24 1.09
C LYS A 343 -21.65 11.58 1.84
N THR A 344 -21.78 11.55 3.17
CA THR A 344 -22.13 12.75 3.96
C THR A 344 -21.06 13.15 4.97
N GLY A 345 -20.09 12.27 5.27
CA GLY A 345 -19.11 12.48 6.33
C GLY A 345 -19.69 12.34 7.74
N LYS A 346 -20.98 11.97 7.89
CA LYS A 346 -21.64 11.88 9.19
C LYS A 346 -21.11 10.70 10.00
N LEU A 347 -20.70 10.98 11.24
CA LEU A 347 -20.23 9.97 12.19
C LEU A 347 -21.35 9.02 12.59
N ARG A 348 -21.06 7.71 12.46
CA ARG A 348 -21.93 6.62 12.93
C ARG A 348 -21.49 6.09 14.28
N TYR A 349 -20.19 5.85 14.44
CA TYR A 349 -19.60 5.51 15.74
C TYR A 349 -18.13 5.92 15.81
N SER A 350 -17.65 6.10 17.04
CA SER A 350 -16.25 6.31 17.40
C SER A 350 -16.00 5.57 18.71
N GLU A 351 -15.39 4.40 18.61
CA GLU A 351 -15.21 3.47 19.73
C GLU A 351 -13.74 3.12 19.91
N LYS A 352 -13.39 2.46 21.01
CA LYS A 352 -11.99 2.12 21.31
C LYS A 352 -11.77 0.61 21.34
N LEU A 353 -10.78 0.15 20.57
CA LEU A 353 -10.26 -1.21 20.74
C LEU A 353 -9.58 -1.35 22.10
N PRO A 354 -9.53 -2.55 22.70
CA PRO A 354 -8.85 -2.79 23.98
C PRO A 354 -7.31 -2.80 23.84
N VAL A 355 -6.76 -1.72 23.29
CA VAL A 355 -5.32 -1.45 23.16
C VAL A 355 -4.89 -0.38 24.17
N LYS A 356 -3.65 -0.46 24.65
CA LYS A 356 -3.08 0.50 25.63
C LYS A 356 -2.02 1.43 25.04
N ASN A 357 -1.53 1.17 23.83
CA ASN A 357 -0.43 1.91 23.19
C ASN A 357 -0.97 2.94 22.18
N ARG A 358 -0.36 4.14 22.13
CA ARG A 358 -0.68 5.21 21.16
C ARG A 358 -0.27 4.87 19.72
N PHE A 359 0.61 3.89 19.54
CA PHE A 359 1.08 3.37 18.26
C PHE A 359 0.74 1.88 18.12
N ALA A 360 -0.49 1.50 18.45
CA ALA A 360 -0.96 0.12 18.43
C ALA A 360 -1.30 -0.38 17.02
N VAL A 361 -1.68 0.50 16.09
CA VAL A 361 -2.17 0.12 14.75
C VAL A 361 -1.47 0.93 13.67
N TYR A 362 -0.69 0.27 12.81
CA TYR A 362 -0.13 0.89 11.59
C TYR A 362 -0.68 0.30 10.31
N ALA A 363 -1.08 -0.97 10.36
CA ALA A 363 -1.69 -1.66 9.25
C ALA A 363 -3.02 -1.01 8.87
N SER A 364 -3.23 -0.81 7.58
CA SER A 364 -4.56 -0.53 7.05
C SER A 364 -5.41 -1.80 7.16
N ALA A 365 -6.71 -1.65 7.43
CA ALA A 365 -7.61 -2.78 7.47
C ALA A 365 -7.76 -3.40 6.07
N ALA A 366 -7.96 -4.71 6.01
CA ALA A 366 -8.54 -5.37 4.85
C ALA A 366 -10.02 -5.65 5.13
N ALA A 367 -10.88 -5.47 4.14
CA ALA A 367 -12.31 -5.72 4.23
C ALA A 367 -12.72 -6.85 3.29
N ALA A 368 -13.57 -7.76 3.77
CA ALA A 368 -14.15 -8.83 2.99
C ALA A 368 -15.37 -9.39 3.72
N GLU A 369 -16.39 -9.84 2.97
CA GLU A 369 -17.57 -10.54 3.54
C GLU A 369 -18.24 -9.77 4.70
N GLY A 370 -18.33 -8.43 4.60
CA GLY A 370 -18.92 -7.59 5.65
C GLY A 370 -18.11 -7.51 6.95
N ARG A 371 -16.81 -7.86 6.91
CA ARG A 371 -15.89 -7.82 8.05
C ARG A 371 -14.67 -6.94 7.75
N LEU A 372 -14.09 -6.38 8.80
CA LEU A 372 -12.82 -5.66 8.77
C LEU A 372 -11.78 -6.43 9.55
N TYR A 373 -10.62 -6.66 8.96
CA TYR A 373 -9.47 -7.32 9.56
C TYR A 373 -8.43 -6.27 9.93
N VAL A 374 -8.36 -5.95 11.23
CA VAL A 374 -7.53 -4.87 11.78
C VAL A 374 -6.34 -5.46 12.51
N VAL A 375 -5.17 -5.38 11.90
CA VAL A 375 -3.93 -5.89 12.47
C VAL A 375 -3.35 -4.86 13.44
N THR A 376 -3.24 -5.23 14.71
CA THR A 376 -2.47 -4.46 15.68
C THR A 376 -1.02 -4.96 15.72
N ARG A 377 -0.11 -4.10 16.14
CA ARG A 377 1.32 -4.41 16.13
C ARG A 377 1.73 -5.52 17.10
N LYS A 378 1.03 -5.64 18.24
CA LYS A 378 1.48 -6.49 19.37
C LYS A 378 0.41 -7.38 19.98
N ILE A 379 -0.87 -7.02 19.87
CA ILE A 379 -1.95 -7.73 20.57
C ILE A 379 -2.83 -8.56 19.64
N GLY A 380 -2.35 -8.81 18.41
CA GLY A 380 -3.03 -9.64 17.43
C GLY A 380 -3.91 -8.83 16.48
N THR A 381 -4.83 -9.53 15.81
CA THR A 381 -5.73 -9.00 14.80
C THR A 381 -7.16 -9.03 15.30
N PHE A 382 -7.86 -7.90 15.22
CA PHE A 382 -9.29 -7.84 15.48
C PHE A 382 -10.08 -8.07 14.20
N VAL A 383 -11.16 -8.84 14.29
CA VAL A 383 -12.18 -8.94 13.26
C VAL A 383 -13.38 -8.12 13.72
N LEU A 384 -13.74 -7.08 12.97
CA LEU A 384 -14.85 -6.18 13.28
C LEU A 384 -15.99 -6.36 12.26
N ALA A 385 -17.23 -6.12 12.67
CA ALA A 385 -18.35 -6.06 11.73
C ALA A 385 -18.33 -4.74 10.92
N ALA A 386 -18.39 -4.82 9.59
CA ALA A 386 -18.53 -3.66 8.72
C ALA A 386 -20.00 -3.23 8.62
N ARG A 387 -20.52 -2.65 9.70
CA ARG A 387 -21.90 -2.13 9.81
C ARG A 387 -21.93 -0.81 10.61
N PRO A 388 -23.05 -0.05 10.67
CA PRO A 388 -23.05 1.26 11.33
C PRO A 388 -23.04 1.19 12.87
N LYS A 389 -22.92 0.00 13.45
CA LYS A 389 -22.76 -0.25 14.88
C LYS A 389 -21.47 -1.01 15.13
N PHE A 390 -20.62 -0.47 15.99
CA PHE A 390 -19.36 -1.11 16.38
C PHE A 390 -19.60 -2.48 17.01
N GLN A 391 -18.81 -3.47 16.58
CA GLN A 391 -18.80 -4.80 17.15
C GLN A 391 -17.47 -5.47 16.85
N ILE A 392 -16.80 -5.95 17.91
CA ILE A 392 -15.70 -6.91 17.80
C ILE A 392 -16.33 -8.30 17.65
N ILE A 393 -15.98 -8.99 16.56
CA ILE A 393 -16.39 -10.36 16.27
C ILE A 393 -15.38 -11.35 16.89
N ALA A 394 -14.09 -11.08 16.70
CA ALA A 394 -13.01 -11.91 17.21
C ALA A 394 -11.72 -11.10 17.46
N GLN A 395 -10.82 -11.66 18.27
CA GLN A 395 -9.44 -11.22 18.40
C GLN A 395 -8.53 -12.45 18.32
N ASN A 396 -7.60 -12.43 17.36
CA ASN A 396 -6.71 -13.56 17.08
C ASN A 396 -5.26 -13.16 17.31
N LYS A 397 -4.47 -14.04 17.93
CA LYS A 397 -3.04 -13.79 18.20
C LYS A 397 -2.24 -15.07 18.00
N PHE A 398 -1.01 -14.95 17.53
CA PHE A 398 0.01 -16.01 17.57
C PHE A 398 0.91 -15.79 18.78
N PRO A 399 0.73 -16.53 19.90
CA PRO A 399 1.47 -16.26 21.13
C PRO A 399 2.98 -16.50 21.02
N SER A 400 3.43 -17.38 20.10
CA SER A 400 4.86 -17.64 19.86
C SER A 400 5.59 -16.48 19.18
N ASP A 401 4.87 -15.50 18.60
CA ASP A 401 5.47 -14.38 17.86
C ASP A 401 5.24 -13.06 18.61
N ASN A 402 6.31 -12.58 19.26
CA ASN A 402 6.32 -11.32 19.99
C ASN A 402 6.88 -10.15 19.16
N SER A 403 7.14 -10.37 17.87
CA SER A 403 7.63 -9.33 16.96
C SER A 403 6.48 -8.38 16.54
N ASP A 404 6.82 -7.31 15.81
CA ASP A 404 5.80 -6.34 15.38
C ASP A 404 5.06 -6.81 14.13
N PHE A 405 3.76 -6.54 14.08
CA PHE A 405 2.92 -6.65 12.89
C PHE A 405 2.56 -5.25 12.36
N ASN A 406 3.33 -4.75 11.39
CA ASN A 406 3.11 -3.43 10.80
C ASN A 406 2.38 -3.48 9.44
N ALA A 407 2.39 -4.64 8.80
CA ALA A 407 1.89 -4.84 7.45
C ALA A 407 0.36 -4.95 7.40
N SER A 408 -0.25 -4.41 6.34
CA SER A 408 -1.68 -4.61 6.07
C SER A 408 -1.90 -6.05 5.55
N PRO A 409 -3.03 -6.71 5.88
CA PRO A 409 -3.35 -8.02 5.33
C PRO A 409 -3.47 -7.98 3.80
N ALA A 410 -3.15 -9.10 3.16
CA ALA A 410 -3.55 -9.39 1.80
C ALA A 410 -4.56 -10.53 1.79
N VAL A 411 -5.49 -10.50 0.83
CA VAL A 411 -6.52 -11.54 0.68
C VAL A 411 -6.49 -12.03 -0.76
N SER A 412 -6.41 -13.35 -0.93
CA SER A 412 -6.42 -13.97 -2.26
C SER A 412 -6.77 -15.45 -2.17
N ASN A 413 -7.68 -15.91 -3.05
CA ASN A 413 -8.10 -17.30 -3.15
C ASN A 413 -8.57 -17.88 -1.80
N ARG A 414 -9.43 -17.12 -1.11
CA ARG A 414 -9.99 -17.44 0.23
C ARG A 414 -8.93 -17.63 1.32
N ARG A 415 -7.73 -17.08 1.10
CA ARG A 415 -6.64 -17.05 2.08
C ARG A 415 -6.38 -15.63 2.50
N MET A 416 -5.98 -15.48 3.76
CA MET A 416 -5.46 -14.22 4.28
C MET A 416 -3.99 -14.37 4.59
N PHE A 417 -3.18 -13.42 4.13
CA PHE A 417 -1.76 -13.37 4.39
C PHE A 417 -1.48 -12.26 5.39
N LEU A 418 -0.88 -12.65 6.51
CA LEU A 418 -0.44 -11.74 7.57
C LEU A 418 1.07 -11.81 7.68
N ARG A 419 1.69 -10.70 8.08
CA ARG A 419 3.13 -10.61 8.22
C ARG A 419 3.50 -9.95 9.54
N SER A 420 4.48 -10.54 10.21
CA SER A 420 5.23 -9.92 11.29
C SER A 420 6.65 -9.57 10.84
N ASN A 421 7.45 -9.03 11.76
CA ASN A 421 8.88 -8.81 11.54
C ASN A 421 9.70 -10.11 11.44
N GLN A 422 9.12 -11.27 11.75
CA GLN A 422 9.82 -12.55 11.73
C GLN A 422 9.22 -13.57 10.75
N PHE A 423 7.92 -13.50 10.48
CA PHE A 423 7.22 -14.54 9.74
C PHE A 423 6.19 -13.98 8.75
N LEU A 424 5.98 -14.73 7.68
CA LEU A 424 4.79 -14.66 6.83
C LEU A 424 3.85 -15.81 7.21
N TYR A 425 2.57 -15.50 7.33
CA TYR A 425 1.51 -16.43 7.71
C TYR A 425 0.49 -16.54 6.58
N CYS A 426 -0.01 -17.74 6.33
CA CYS A 426 -1.20 -17.96 5.53
C CYS A 426 -2.30 -18.56 6.39
N LEU A 427 -3.43 -17.86 6.43
CA LEU A 427 -4.64 -18.30 7.07
C LEU A 427 -5.60 -18.83 6.02
N GLN A 428 -6.17 -19.99 6.26
CA GLN A 428 -7.23 -20.55 5.43
C GLN A 428 -8.22 -21.29 6.32
N LYS A 429 -9.51 -20.99 6.15
CA LYS A 429 -10.55 -21.69 6.88
C LYS A 429 -10.49 -23.19 6.54
N THR A 430 -10.22 -24.03 7.52
CA THR A 430 -10.35 -25.49 7.39
C THR A 430 -11.85 -25.82 7.33
N ARG A 431 -12.25 -26.74 6.44
CA ARG A 431 -13.65 -27.14 6.28
C ARG A 431 -14.22 -27.73 7.55
#